data_AF-A0A7D6ZIZ7-F1
#
_entry.id   AF-A0A7D6ZIZ7-F1
#
_cell.length_a   1.000
_cell.length_b   1.000
_cell.length_c   1.000
_cell.angle_alpha   90.00
_cell.angle_beta   90.00
_cell.angle_gamma   90.00
#
_symmetry.space_group_name_H-M   'P 1'
#
loop_
_entity.id
_entity.type
_entity.pdbx_description
1 polymer ?
#
loop_
_entity_poly.entity_id
_entity_poly.type
_entity_poly.pdbx_seq_one_letter_code
_entity_poly.pdbx_strand_id
1 'polypeptide(L)'
;MKYGLDIKSDFLREIIGKALSEEGHTIISMDKLEYYNKGDLLVKKVLLANQTRVDFYIKLDISEDVENRLIFYGDRSVKSLELYQSLHEQKEIFNSEDIKYIEGLNYYLIKNIKGSVAFLDIHLKELELEKIADYVIKALLSLKDS
;
A
#
# COMPACT_ATOMS: atom_id res chain seq x y z
N MET A 1 1.24 -14.01 -6.00
CA MET A 1 1.96 -13.15 -5.02
C MET A 1 1.52 -13.33 -3.56
N LYS A 2 2.44 -13.07 -2.62
CA LYS A 2 2.19 -12.80 -1.20
C LYS A 2 2.23 -11.30 -0.92
N TYR A 3 1.13 -10.75 -0.41
CA TYR A 3 1.02 -9.34 -0.05
C TYR A 3 1.19 -9.12 1.44
N GLY A 4 1.99 -8.12 1.81
CA GLY A 4 2.02 -7.56 3.16
C GLY A 4 1.12 -6.34 3.23
N LEU A 5 -0.02 -6.42 3.94
CA LEU A 5 -0.98 -5.32 4.05
C LEU A 5 -0.77 -4.56 5.36
N ASP A 6 -0.32 -3.31 5.25
CA ASP A 6 -0.20 -2.34 6.35
C ASP A 6 -1.25 -1.25 6.19
N ILE A 7 -2.50 -1.58 6.55
CA ILE A 7 -3.68 -0.74 6.34
C ILE A 7 -4.38 -0.59 7.68
N LYS A 8 -4.51 0.64 8.18
CA LYS A 8 -5.14 0.90 9.49
C LYS A 8 -6.66 0.77 9.46
N SER A 9 -7.29 1.13 8.34
CA SER A 9 -8.74 1.00 8.19
C SER A 9 -9.11 -0.47 8.09
N ASP A 10 -9.84 -0.98 9.09
CA ASP A 10 -10.30 -2.36 9.14
C ASP A 10 -11.13 -2.71 7.89
N PHE A 11 -12.01 -1.80 7.49
CA PHE A 11 -12.85 -1.92 6.30
C PHE A 11 -12.02 -2.11 5.02
N LEU A 12 -11.06 -1.22 4.77
CA LEU A 12 -10.22 -1.30 3.57
C LEU A 12 -9.36 -2.56 3.59
N ARG A 13 -8.79 -2.89 4.75
CA ARG A 13 -7.94 -4.08 4.92
C ARG A 13 -8.73 -5.35 4.62
N GLU A 14 -9.97 -5.46 5.10
CA GLU A 14 -10.83 -6.61 4.86
C GLU A 14 -11.22 -6.73 3.38
N ILE A 15 -11.70 -5.63 2.77
CA ILE A 15 -12.13 -5.64 1.37
C ILE A 15 -10.96 -5.92 0.41
N ILE A 16 -9.84 -5.22 0.58
CA ILE A 16 -8.64 -5.42 -0.25
C ILE A 16 -8.08 -6.83 -0.01
N GLY A 17 -7.94 -7.25 1.25
CA GLY A 17 -7.40 -8.57 1.59
C GLY A 17 -8.26 -9.71 1.05
N LYS A 18 -9.59 -9.58 1.11
CA LYS A 18 -10.52 -10.56 0.55
C LYS A 18 -10.41 -10.66 -0.97
N ALA A 19 -10.47 -9.53 -1.68
CA ALA A 19 -10.38 -9.51 -3.13
C ALA A 19 -9.07 -10.14 -3.64
N LEU A 20 -7.94 -9.80 -3.02
CA LEU A 20 -6.64 -10.41 -3.36
C LEU A 20 -6.61 -11.92 -3.05
N SER A 21 -7.24 -12.35 -1.95
CA SER A 21 -7.28 -13.77 -1.57
C SER A 21 -8.16 -14.60 -2.51
N GLU A 22 -9.26 -14.04 -3.01
CA GLU A 22 -10.15 -14.67 -4.00
C GLU A 22 -9.43 -14.92 -5.33
N GLU A 23 -8.47 -14.06 -5.68
CA GLU A 23 -7.55 -14.23 -6.84
C GLU A 23 -6.34 -15.14 -6.54
N GLY A 24 -6.37 -15.87 -5.42
CA GLY A 24 -5.35 -16.86 -5.06
C GLY A 24 -4.06 -16.27 -4.47
N HIS A 25 -4.05 -14.99 -4.08
CA HIS A 25 -2.92 -14.39 -3.40
C HIS A 25 -2.91 -14.71 -1.90
N THR A 26 -1.72 -14.73 -1.29
CA THR A 26 -1.58 -14.90 0.17
C THR A 26 -1.46 -13.55 0.85
N ILE A 27 -2.20 -13.35 1.95
CA ILE A 27 -2.20 -12.08 2.69
C ILE A 27 -1.51 -12.23 4.04
N ILE A 28 -0.57 -11.33 4.32
CA ILE A 28 0.10 -11.19 5.61
C ILE A 28 -0.31 -9.84 6.20
N SER A 29 -1.08 -9.86 7.29
CA SER A 29 -1.46 -8.63 8.01
C SER A 29 -0.27 -8.05 8.77
N MET A 30 0.04 -6.77 8.54
CA MET A 30 1.21 -6.08 9.11
C MET A 30 0.84 -5.12 10.24
N ASP A 31 -0.45 -4.91 10.47
CA ASP A 31 -1.04 -3.89 11.33
C ASP A 31 -1.39 -4.38 12.74
N LYS A 32 -1.41 -5.71 12.96
CA LYS A 32 -1.79 -6.34 14.23
C LYS A 32 -0.61 -6.73 15.14
N LEU A 33 0.56 -6.16 14.90
CA LEU A 33 1.76 -6.47 15.69
C LEU A 33 1.70 -5.76 17.04
N GLU A 34 2.00 -6.46 18.12
CA GLU A 34 2.25 -5.83 19.43
C GLU A 34 3.63 -5.15 19.42
N TYR A 35 3.73 -3.95 19.99
CA TYR A 35 4.97 -3.18 20.03
C TYR A 35 5.07 -2.27 21.24
N TYR A 36 6.31 -2.03 21.69
CA TYR A 36 6.59 -1.11 22.80
C TYR A 36 6.68 0.35 22.35
N ASN A 37 7.21 0.58 21.15
CA ASN A 37 7.35 1.91 20.55
C ASN A 37 7.37 1.82 19.01
N LYS A 38 7.34 2.99 18.34
CA LYS A 38 7.31 3.05 16.87
C LYS A 38 8.52 2.38 16.21
N GLY A 39 9.71 2.49 16.79
CA GLY A 39 10.92 1.84 16.26
C GLY A 39 10.81 0.32 16.30
N ASP A 40 10.36 -0.24 17.42
CA ASP A 40 10.09 -1.68 17.59
C ASP A 40 9.06 -2.19 16.57
N LEU A 41 7.97 -1.43 16.36
CA LEU A 41 6.98 -1.77 15.33
C LEU A 41 7.58 -1.87 13.93
N LEU A 42 8.41 -0.89 13.55
CA LEU A 42 9.03 -0.88 12.22
C LEU A 42 9.98 -2.07 12.04
N VAL A 43 10.76 -2.42 13.05
CA VAL A 43 11.65 -3.60 13.03
C VAL A 43 10.83 -4.88 12.88
N LYS A 44 9.75 -5.04 13.65
CA LYS A 44 8.88 -6.22 13.58
C LYS A 44 8.20 -6.38 12.22
N LYS A 45 7.73 -5.28 11.62
CA LYS A 45 7.16 -5.28 10.25
C LYS A 45 8.18 -5.77 9.22
N VAL A 46 9.41 -5.26 9.29
CA VAL A 46 10.51 -5.72 8.41
C VAL A 46 10.78 -7.21 8.60
N LEU A 47 10.89 -7.67 9.86
CA LEU A 47 11.15 -9.07 10.16
C LEU A 47 10.03 -9.96 9.63
N LEU A 48 8.78 -9.62 9.90
CA LEU A 48 7.62 -10.39 9.44
C LEU A 48 7.57 -10.46 7.91
N ALA A 49 7.67 -9.32 7.21
CA ALA A 49 7.65 -9.26 5.74
C ALA A 49 8.78 -10.12 5.13
N ASN A 50 9.99 -10.03 5.67
CA ASN A 50 11.14 -10.77 5.16
C ASN A 50 11.09 -12.26 5.48
N GLN A 51 10.62 -12.66 6.67
CA GLN A 51 10.49 -14.07 7.07
C GLN A 51 9.39 -14.78 6.29
N THR A 52 8.25 -14.12 6.07
CA THR A 52 7.12 -14.67 5.30
C THR A 52 7.36 -14.61 3.78
N ARG A 53 8.41 -13.90 3.36
CA ARG A 53 8.78 -13.66 1.95
C ARG A 53 7.63 -12.97 1.21
N VAL A 54 7.21 -11.82 1.72
CA VAL A 54 6.27 -10.93 1.02
C VAL A 54 6.88 -10.51 -0.31
N ASP A 55 6.12 -10.71 -1.40
CA ASP A 55 6.51 -10.27 -2.74
C ASP A 55 6.25 -8.77 -2.91
N PHE A 56 5.17 -8.27 -2.31
CA PHE A 56 4.78 -6.87 -2.36
C PHE A 56 4.20 -6.39 -1.03
N TYR A 57 4.87 -5.43 -0.39
CA TYR A 57 4.40 -4.76 0.81
C TYR A 57 3.72 -3.45 0.42
N ILE A 58 2.49 -3.27 0.89
CA ILE A 58 1.75 -2.03 0.68
C ILE A 58 1.32 -1.43 2.02
N LYS A 59 1.62 -0.14 2.18
CA LYS A 59 1.03 0.68 3.23
C LYS A 59 -0.02 1.59 2.64
N LEU A 60 -1.21 1.63 3.24
CA LEU A 60 -2.29 2.53 2.82
C LEU A 60 -2.76 3.33 4.03
N ASP A 61 -2.48 4.62 4.01
CA ASP A 61 -3.03 5.60 4.94
C ASP A 61 -4.03 6.47 4.16
N ILE A 62 -5.24 6.61 4.70
CA ILE A 62 -6.29 7.48 4.15
C ILE A 62 -6.79 8.40 5.26
N SER A 63 -6.91 9.69 4.95
CA SER A 63 -7.50 10.69 5.84
C SER A 63 -8.37 11.68 5.10
N GLU A 64 -9.34 12.24 5.82
CA GLU A 64 -10.10 13.39 5.35
C GLU A 64 -9.24 14.65 5.51
N ASP A 65 -9.14 15.49 4.47
CA ASP A 65 -8.36 16.73 4.49
C ASP A 65 -9.02 17.79 3.59
N VAL A 66 -8.65 19.05 3.78
CA VAL A 66 -9.23 20.20 3.07
C VAL A 66 -8.82 20.24 1.60
N GLU A 67 -7.82 19.45 1.21
CA GLU A 67 -7.32 19.35 -0.16
C GLU A 67 -7.12 17.89 -0.55
N ASN A 68 -7.50 17.57 -1.78
CA ASN A 68 -7.25 16.25 -2.34
C ASN A 68 -5.76 16.13 -2.68
N ARG A 69 -5.06 15.16 -2.08
CA ARG A 69 -3.68 14.81 -2.44
C ARG A 69 -3.48 13.31 -2.40
N LEU A 70 -2.73 12.81 -3.36
CA LEU A 70 -2.20 11.45 -3.33
C LEU A 70 -0.68 11.50 -3.42
N ILE A 71 -0.02 10.94 -2.41
CA ILE A 71 1.43 10.82 -2.39
C ILE A 71 1.79 9.34 -2.43
N PHE A 72 2.56 8.98 -3.46
CA PHE A 72 3.08 7.63 -3.65
C PHE A 72 4.55 7.60 -3.24
N TYR A 73 4.92 6.69 -2.33
CA TYR A 73 6.32 6.44 -1.99
C TYR A 73 6.72 5.04 -2.44
N GLY A 74 7.75 4.92 -3.28
CA GLY A 74 8.17 3.63 -3.84
C GLY A 74 9.65 3.30 -3.64
N ASP A 75 9.97 2.01 -3.69
CA ASP A 75 11.32 1.44 -3.63
C ASP A 75 12.06 1.37 -4.99
N ARG A 76 11.49 1.94 -6.05
CA ARG A 76 11.93 1.85 -7.47
C ARG A 76 11.89 0.45 -8.10
N SER A 77 11.33 -0.55 -7.44
CA SER A 77 11.09 -1.84 -8.08
C SER A 77 10.07 -1.70 -9.22
N VAL A 78 10.14 -2.61 -10.20
CA VAL A 78 9.22 -2.61 -11.36
C VAL A 78 7.77 -2.62 -10.89
N LYS A 79 7.42 -3.48 -9.91
CA LYS A 79 6.06 -3.57 -9.36
C LYS A 79 5.59 -2.27 -8.70
N SER A 80 6.46 -1.57 -7.97
CA SER A 80 6.11 -0.29 -7.37
C SER A 80 5.86 0.79 -8.43
N LEU A 81 6.61 0.77 -9.53
CA LEU A 81 6.40 1.69 -10.66
C LEU A 81 5.13 1.34 -11.44
N GLU A 82 4.84 0.05 -11.65
CA GLU A 82 3.58 -0.43 -12.27
C GLU A 82 2.37 -0.01 -11.42
N LEU A 83 2.42 -0.17 -10.10
CA LEU A 83 1.36 0.28 -9.21
C LEU A 83 1.14 1.80 -9.31
N TYR A 84 2.23 2.58 -9.29
CA TYR A 84 2.15 4.03 -9.47
C TYR A 84 1.51 4.41 -10.81
N GLN A 85 1.91 3.76 -11.91
CA GLN A 85 1.35 4.00 -13.24
C GLN A 85 -0.14 3.69 -13.28
N SER A 86 -0.55 2.53 -12.74
CA SER A 86 -1.95 2.12 -12.69
C SER A 86 -2.82 3.13 -11.91
N LEU A 87 -2.32 3.64 -10.78
CA LEU A 87 -3.00 4.67 -10.01
C LEU A 87 -3.03 6.02 -10.75
N HIS A 88 -1.94 6.39 -11.43
CA HIS A 88 -1.81 7.64 -12.17
C HIS A 88 -2.74 7.71 -13.39
N GLU A 89 -2.92 6.60 -14.11
CA GLU A 89 -3.89 6.50 -15.21
C GLU A 89 -5.34 6.75 -14.74
N GLN A 90 -5.59 6.60 -13.45
CA GLN A 90 -6.91 6.72 -12.83
C GLN A 90 -7.00 7.93 -11.87
N LYS A 91 -6.15 8.95 -12.05
CA LYS A 91 -6.05 10.09 -11.12
C LYS A 91 -7.34 10.91 -10.94
N GLU A 92 -8.23 10.93 -11.94
CA GLU A 92 -9.51 11.66 -11.90
C GLU A 92 -10.41 11.22 -10.74
N ILE A 93 -10.32 9.95 -10.36
CA ILE A 93 -11.09 9.35 -9.26
C ILE A 93 -10.80 9.99 -7.91
N PHE A 94 -9.54 10.38 -7.71
CA PHE A 94 -9.10 11.01 -6.48
C PHE A 94 -9.41 12.51 -6.47
N ASN A 95 -10.02 13.04 -7.55
CA ASN A 95 -10.20 14.47 -7.76
C ASN A 95 -8.91 15.25 -7.42
N SER A 96 -7.76 14.65 -7.73
CA SER A 96 -6.42 15.12 -7.38
C SER A 96 -5.70 15.41 -8.68
N GLU A 97 -5.32 16.67 -8.90
CA GLU A 97 -4.70 17.09 -10.16
C GLU A 97 -3.35 16.39 -10.40
N ASP A 98 -2.63 16.04 -9.32
CA ASP A 98 -1.36 15.32 -9.35
C ASP A 98 -1.28 14.19 -8.31
N ILE A 99 -0.84 13.02 -8.76
CA ILE A 99 -0.29 11.95 -7.91
C ILE A 99 1.20 12.20 -7.81
N LYS A 100 1.69 12.59 -6.63
CA LYS A 100 3.11 12.88 -6.46
C LYS A 100 3.87 11.59 -6.18
N TYR A 101 4.76 11.20 -7.09
CA TYR A 101 5.76 10.17 -6.81
C TYR A 101 6.91 10.76 -5.98
N ILE A 102 7.20 10.14 -4.85
CA ILE A 102 8.36 10.43 -4.02
C ILE A 102 9.18 9.15 -3.90
N GLU A 103 10.47 9.26 -4.16
CA GLU A 103 11.37 8.15 -3.92
C GLU A 103 11.46 7.84 -2.41
N GLY A 104 11.12 6.61 -2.07
CA GLY A 104 10.95 6.18 -0.70
C GLY A 104 12.21 5.67 -0.02
N LEU A 105 13.39 5.70 -0.65
CA LEU A 105 14.60 5.04 -0.13
C LEU A 105 15.10 5.59 1.22
N ASN A 106 14.65 6.78 1.62
CA ASN A 106 14.90 7.36 2.94
C ASN A 106 13.98 6.80 4.05
N TYR A 107 12.93 6.06 3.70
CA TYR A 107 12.00 5.45 4.65
C TYR A 107 12.48 4.07 5.07
N TYR A 108 12.46 3.82 6.39
CA TYR A 108 13.01 2.60 6.97
C TYR A 108 12.43 1.30 6.40
N LEU A 109 11.10 1.18 6.25
CA LEU A 109 10.50 -0.06 5.73
C LEU A 109 10.85 -0.27 4.25
N ILE A 110 10.77 0.78 3.44
CA ILE A 110 11.12 0.75 2.01
C ILE A 110 12.58 0.30 1.82
N LYS A 111 13.49 0.76 2.68
CA LYS A 111 14.91 0.38 2.62
C LYS A 111 15.20 -1.06 3.07
N ASN A 112 14.40 -1.63 3.98
CA ASN A 112 14.78 -2.86 4.71
C ASN A 112 13.90 -4.09 4.40
N ILE A 113 12.76 -3.92 3.74
CA ILE A 113 11.97 -5.04 3.22
C ILE A 113 12.58 -5.50 1.90
N LYS A 114 12.73 -6.82 1.73
CA LYS A 114 13.38 -7.43 0.55
C LYS A 114 12.47 -7.50 -0.67
N GLY A 115 11.16 -7.62 -0.46
CA GLY A 115 10.15 -7.56 -1.52
C GLY A 115 9.89 -6.14 -1.97
N SER A 116 9.08 -5.97 -3.02
CA SER A 116 8.67 -4.66 -3.51
C SER A 116 7.90 -3.89 -2.44
N VAL A 117 8.11 -2.58 -2.32
CA VAL A 117 7.43 -1.75 -1.31
C VAL A 117 6.84 -0.48 -1.91
N ALA A 118 5.56 -0.24 -1.60
CA ALA A 118 4.87 1.00 -1.91
C ALA A 118 4.07 1.53 -0.71
N PHE A 119 4.11 2.84 -0.49
CA PHE A 119 3.20 3.53 0.43
C PHE A 119 2.28 4.45 -0.36
N LEU A 120 1.00 4.37 -0.04
CA LEU A 120 -0.06 5.22 -0.53
C LEU A 120 -0.55 6.08 0.63
N ASP A 121 -0.37 7.38 0.50
CA ASP A 121 -0.86 8.37 1.44
C ASP A 121 -1.91 9.23 0.72
N ILE A 122 -3.18 8.96 1.02
CA ILE A 122 -4.34 9.50 0.31
C ILE A 122 -5.08 10.46 1.24
N HIS A 123 -5.25 11.70 0.83
CA HIS A 123 -6.07 12.67 1.56
C HIS A 123 -7.13 13.22 0.62
N LEU A 124 -8.38 13.21 1.08
CA LEU A 124 -9.53 13.61 0.26
C LEU A 124 -10.48 14.46 1.09
N LYS A 125 -11.15 15.42 0.43
CA LYS A 125 -12.22 16.22 1.02
C LYS A 125 -13.42 15.37 1.43
N GLU A 126 -13.73 14.35 0.63
CA GLU A 126 -14.83 13.42 0.87
C GLU A 126 -14.31 11.99 0.75
N LEU A 127 -14.54 11.18 1.78
CA LEU A 127 -14.04 9.81 1.86
C LEU A 127 -15.03 8.82 1.22
N GLU A 128 -14.85 8.54 -0.07
CA GLU A 128 -15.54 7.44 -0.76
C GLU A 128 -14.73 6.12 -0.62
N LEU A 129 -14.67 5.55 0.60
CA LEU A 129 -13.79 4.40 0.90
C LEU A 129 -14.00 3.18 0.01
N GLU A 130 -15.24 2.86 -0.36
CA GLU A 130 -15.57 1.74 -1.27
C GLU A 130 -14.94 1.91 -2.65
N LYS A 131 -15.07 3.13 -3.19
CA LYS A 131 -14.51 3.50 -4.48
C LYS A 131 -12.99 3.42 -4.43
N ILE A 132 -12.37 3.98 -3.39
CA ILE A 132 -10.91 3.91 -3.21
C ILE A 132 -10.44 2.45 -3.11
N ALA A 133 -11.18 1.60 -2.38
CA ALA A 133 -10.86 0.18 -2.26
C ALA A 133 -10.88 -0.52 -3.62
N ASP A 134 -11.93 -0.33 -4.42
CA ASP A 134 -12.04 -0.91 -5.77
C ASP A 134 -10.84 -0.54 -6.66
N TYR A 135 -10.38 0.71 -6.59
CA TYR A 135 -9.23 1.16 -7.37
C TYR A 135 -7.91 0.60 -6.89
N VAL A 136 -7.67 0.59 -5.57
CA VAL A 136 -6.46 -0.02 -5.02
C VAL A 136 -6.44 -1.52 -5.34
N ILE A 137 -7.58 -2.20 -5.29
CA ILE A 137 -7.70 -3.62 -5.67
C ILE A 137 -7.31 -3.81 -7.13
N LYS A 138 -7.93 -3.07 -8.05
CA LYS A 138 -7.63 -3.18 -9.50
C LYS A 138 -6.16 -2.94 -9.78
N ALA A 139 -5.58 -1.92 -9.16
CA ALA A 139 -4.18 -1.58 -9.35
C ALA A 139 -3.25 -2.69 -8.82
N LEU A 140 -3.54 -3.26 -7.64
CA LEU A 140 -2.78 -4.38 -7.07
C LEU A 140 -2.93 -5.67 -7.90
N LEU A 141 -4.12 -5.99 -8.38
CA LEU A 141 -4.36 -7.19 -9.20
C LEU A 141 -3.75 -7.09 -10.60
N SER A 142 -3.44 -5.87 -11.07
CA SER A 142 -2.73 -5.68 -12.34
C SER A 142 -1.25 -6.06 -12.26
N LEU A 143 -0.69 -6.16 -11.05
CA LEU A 143 0.71 -6.54 -10.83
C LEU A 143 0.93 -8.00 -11.21
N LYS A 144 1.90 -8.26 -12.09
CA LYS A 144 2.20 -9.61 -12.57
C LYS A 144 3.20 -10.32 -11.66
N ASP A 145 2.98 -11.63 -11.47
CA ASP A 145 4.01 -12.54 -10.96
C ASP A 145 5.14 -12.59 -12.02
N SER A 146 6.31 -12.05 -11.68
CA SER A 146 7.52 -12.03 -12.52
C SER A 146 8.42 -13.22 -12.20
#